data_AF-A0A2I0SH80-F1
#
_entry.id   AF-A0A2I0SH80-F1
#
_cell.length_a   1.000
_cell.length_b   1.000
_cell.length_c   1.000
_cell.angle_alpha   90.00
_cell.angle_beta   90.00
_cell.angle_gamma   90.00
#
_symmetry.space_group_name_H-M   'P 1'
#
loop_
_entity.id
_entity.type
_entity.pdbx_description
1 polymer ?
#
loop_
_entity_poly.entity_id
_entity_poly.type
_entity_poly.pdbx_seq_one_letter_code
_entity_poly.pdbx_strand_id
1 'polypeptide(L)'
;MTAIDPTAHLTAEQIEELGRELDAIRDEVIASRGEKDAAYIRKVISAQRKLELASRGVLLFSFFPPAWLLGTAGLSVAKIMDNMEIGHNILHGQWDWMRDPKIHSTTWEWDHVSPSDQWKHSHNELHHTYTNVIGKDNDLGYGIMRVDEDQKWHPFHLGQPLWNFINACFFEYGIAAYDLELGKNLHKRRRK
;
A
#
# COMPACT_ATOMS: atom_id res chain seq x y z
N MET A 1 -26.06 17.15 -12.11
CA MET A 1 -27.06 17.01 -11.02
C MET A 1 -26.52 17.79 -9.82
N THR A 2 -27.33 18.60 -9.14
CA THR A 2 -26.91 19.21 -7.87
C THR A 2 -26.69 18.09 -6.87
N ALA A 3 -25.46 17.91 -6.40
CA ALA A 3 -25.15 16.94 -5.35
C ALA A 3 -25.99 17.30 -4.12
N ILE A 4 -26.89 16.39 -3.73
CA ILE A 4 -27.58 16.47 -2.45
C ILE A 4 -26.52 16.18 -1.41
N ASP A 5 -26.33 17.09 -0.45
CA ASP A 5 -25.44 16.85 0.67
C ASP A 5 -25.90 15.56 1.39
N PRO A 6 -25.08 14.49 1.38
CA PRO A 6 -25.48 13.20 1.94
C PRO A 6 -25.73 13.30 3.44
N THR A 7 -25.23 14.33 4.11
CA THR A 7 -25.40 14.57 5.55
C THR A 7 -26.57 15.49 5.89
N ALA A 8 -27.29 16.03 4.89
CA ALA A 8 -28.38 16.99 5.09
C ALA A 8 -29.55 16.48 5.96
N HIS A 9 -29.63 15.17 6.18
CA HIS A 9 -30.64 14.53 7.03
C HIS A 9 -30.23 14.43 8.51
N LEU A 10 -28.99 14.80 8.86
CA LEU A 10 -28.45 14.73 10.21
C LEU A 10 -28.55 16.08 10.93
N THR A 11 -28.96 16.06 12.20
CA THR A 11 -28.86 17.24 13.06
C THR A 11 -27.44 17.41 13.62
N ALA A 12 -27.14 18.60 14.16
CA ALA A 12 -25.85 18.86 14.79
C ALA A 12 -25.57 17.88 15.95
N GLU A 13 -26.60 17.57 16.75
CA GLU A 13 -26.49 16.64 17.87
C GLU A 13 -26.21 15.20 17.41
N GLN A 14 -26.78 14.77 16.28
CA GLN A 14 -26.50 13.46 15.69
C GLN A 14 -25.06 13.36 15.17
N ILE A 15 -24.54 14.45 14.57
CA ILE A 15 -23.14 14.52 14.13
C ILE A 15 -22.20 14.44 15.34
N GLU A 16 -22.50 15.16 16.42
CA GLU A 16 -21.71 15.10 17.65
C GLU A 16 -21.76 13.72 18.31
N GLU A 17 -22.93 13.08 18.35
CA GLU A 17 -23.06 11.72 18.89
C GLU A 17 -22.26 10.71 18.07
N LEU A 18 -22.35 10.78 16.74
CA LEU A 18 -21.52 9.95 15.86
C LEU A 18 -20.03 10.15 16.14
N GLY A 19 -19.59 11.40 16.35
CA GLY A 19 -18.21 11.71 16.76
C GLY A 19 -17.82 11.03 18.07
N ARG A 20 -18.69 11.10 19.09
CA ARG A 20 -18.47 10.42 20.39
C ARG A 20 -18.38 8.90 20.24
N GLU A 21 -19.26 8.30 19.45
CA GLU A 21 -19.24 6.86 19.19
C GLU A 21 -17.95 6.42 18.48
N LEU A 22 -17.50 7.18 17.47
CA LEU A 22 -16.25 6.90 16.75
C LEU A 22 -15.02 7.04 17.66
N ASP A 23 -14.98 8.06 18.52
CA ASP A 23 -13.91 8.23 19.50
C ASP A 23 -13.91 7.11 20.54
N ALA A 24 -15.09 6.67 21.01
CA ALA A 24 -15.19 5.54 21.93
C ALA A 24 -14.64 4.24 21.32
N ILE A 25 -14.96 3.95 20.05
CA ILE A 25 -14.38 2.81 19.31
C ILE A 25 -12.86 2.97 19.18
N ARG A 26 -12.37 4.17 18.83
CA ARG A 26 -10.94 4.43 18.70
C ARG A 26 -10.21 4.16 20.01
N ASP A 27 -10.75 4.65 21.12
CA ASP A 27 -10.15 4.51 22.44
C ASP A 27 -10.18 3.04 22.91
N GLU A 28 -11.27 2.31 22.66
CA GLU A 28 -11.34 0.86 22.92
C GLU A 28 -10.26 0.10 22.15
N VAL A 29 -10.14 0.35 20.84
CA VAL A 29 -9.14 -0.31 19.98
C VAL A 29 -7.72 0.03 20.41
N ILE A 30 -7.42 1.31 20.69
CA ILE A 30 -6.09 1.74 21.15
C ILE A 30 -5.76 1.11 22.50
N ALA A 31 -6.72 1.10 23.44
CA ALA A 31 -6.54 0.51 24.77
C ALA A 31 -6.37 -1.01 24.73
N SER A 32 -6.90 -1.69 23.71
CA SER A 32 -6.76 -3.13 23.54
C SER A 32 -5.34 -3.57 23.12
N ARG A 33 -4.54 -2.65 22.56
CA ARG A 33 -3.19 -2.95 22.06
C ARG A 33 -2.26 -3.32 23.20
N GLY A 34 -1.44 -4.35 22.99
CA GLY A 34 -0.44 -4.72 23.98
C GLY A 34 0.48 -5.86 23.58
N GLU A 35 0.93 -6.61 24.57
CA GLU A 35 1.95 -7.64 24.41
C GLU A 35 1.59 -8.71 23.37
N LYS A 36 0.30 -9.03 23.21
CA LYS A 36 -0.17 -9.99 22.22
C LYS A 36 0.10 -9.51 20.79
N ASP A 37 -0.20 -8.25 20.49
CA ASP A 37 0.03 -7.65 19.18
C ASP A 37 1.53 -7.50 18.91
N ALA A 38 2.28 -7.08 19.92
CA ALA A 38 3.73 -6.97 19.85
C ALA A 38 4.42 -8.34 19.63
N ALA A 39 3.88 -9.41 20.23
CA ALA A 39 4.34 -10.79 20.00
C ALA A 39 3.94 -11.28 18.60
N TYR A 40 2.74 -10.90 18.13
CA TYR A 40 2.24 -11.23 16.80
C TYR A 40 3.17 -10.69 15.71
N ILE A 41 3.44 -9.38 15.67
CA ILE A 41 4.27 -8.80 14.60
C ILE A 41 5.69 -9.36 14.61
N ARG A 42 6.29 -9.57 15.79
CA ARG A 42 7.61 -10.20 15.91
C ARG A 42 7.60 -11.65 15.40
N LYS A 43 6.52 -12.39 15.65
CA LYS A 43 6.35 -13.75 15.12
C LYS A 43 6.17 -13.75 13.61
N VAL A 44 5.37 -12.83 13.07
CA VAL A 44 5.16 -12.68 11.61
C VAL A 44 6.48 -12.36 10.92
N ILE A 45 7.24 -11.37 11.40
CA ILE A 45 8.56 -11.02 10.88
C ILE A 45 9.52 -12.22 10.94
N SER A 46 9.55 -12.94 12.08
CA SER A 46 10.40 -14.13 12.22
C SER A 46 10.00 -15.25 11.26
N ALA A 47 8.70 -15.48 11.07
CA ALA A 47 8.19 -16.48 10.15
C ALA A 47 8.49 -16.13 8.69
N GLN A 48 8.25 -14.88 8.28
CA GLN A 48 8.57 -14.38 6.94
C GLN A 48 10.06 -14.57 6.64
N ARG A 49 10.96 -14.11 7.52
CA ARG A 49 12.42 -14.20 7.30
C ARG A 49 12.91 -15.65 7.21
N LYS A 50 12.38 -16.53 8.07
CA LYS A 50 12.72 -17.97 8.02
C LYS A 50 12.19 -18.62 6.76
N LEU A 51 10.96 -18.32 6.36
CA LEU A 51 10.37 -18.85 5.14
C LEU A 51 11.17 -18.39 3.92
N GLU A 52 11.55 -17.11 3.88
CA GLU A 52 12.36 -16.57 2.80
C GLU A 52 13.71 -17.28 2.70
N LEU A 53 14.48 -17.34 3.79
CA LEU A 53 15.78 -18.00 3.82
C LEU A 53 15.70 -19.48 3.46
N ALA A 54 14.72 -20.21 4.01
CA ALA A 54 14.51 -21.62 3.69
C ALA A 54 14.14 -21.82 2.22
N SER A 55 13.26 -20.98 1.68
CA SER A 55 12.83 -21.05 0.28
C SER A 55 13.99 -20.76 -0.68
N ARG A 56 14.85 -19.77 -0.36
CA ARG A 56 16.10 -19.52 -1.10
C ARG A 56 17.03 -20.75 -1.03
N GLY A 57 17.13 -21.39 0.13
CA GLY A 57 17.89 -22.64 0.30
C GLY A 57 17.34 -23.79 -0.56
N VAL A 58 16.01 -23.96 -0.62
CA VAL A 58 15.37 -24.96 -1.49
C VAL A 58 15.66 -24.68 -2.97
N LEU A 59 15.67 -23.41 -3.38
CA LEU A 59 15.97 -23.02 -4.76
C LEU A 59 17.41 -23.29 -5.19
N LEU A 60 18.35 -23.56 -4.27
CA LEU A 60 19.68 -24.06 -4.64
C LEU A 60 19.62 -25.42 -5.35
N PHE A 61 18.49 -26.14 -5.21
CA PHE A 61 18.24 -27.43 -5.87
C PHE A 61 17.17 -27.31 -6.98
N SER A 62 16.99 -26.12 -7.57
CA SER A 62 15.93 -25.83 -8.56
C SER A 62 15.98 -26.66 -9.84
N PHE A 63 17.11 -27.32 -10.14
CA PHE A 63 17.19 -28.27 -11.25
C PHE A 63 16.21 -29.44 -11.08
N PHE A 64 15.78 -29.73 -9.84
CA PHE A 64 14.69 -30.65 -9.53
C PHE A 64 13.35 -29.88 -9.52
N PRO A 65 12.42 -30.14 -10.45
CA PRO A 65 11.22 -29.31 -10.63
C PRO A 65 10.35 -29.12 -9.37
N PRO A 66 10.15 -30.14 -8.50
CA PRO A 66 9.43 -29.92 -7.24
C PRO A 66 10.13 -28.96 -6.27
N ALA A 67 11.47 -28.95 -6.22
CA ALA A 67 12.21 -27.97 -5.41
C ALA A 67 12.06 -26.56 -5.98
N TRP A 68 12.11 -26.41 -7.31
CA TRP A 68 11.83 -25.12 -7.95
C TRP A 68 10.42 -24.60 -7.61
N LEU A 69 9.39 -25.45 -7.75
CA LEU A 69 8.00 -25.08 -7.43
C LEU A 69 7.85 -24.70 -5.95
N LEU A 70 8.34 -25.53 -5.04
CA LEU A 70 8.20 -25.31 -3.60
C LEU A 70 8.95 -24.06 -3.14
N GLY A 71 10.19 -23.88 -3.60
CA GLY A 71 11.00 -22.71 -3.27
C GLY A 71 10.41 -21.42 -3.84
N THR A 72 9.90 -21.46 -5.08
CA THR A 72 9.23 -20.31 -5.69
C THR A 72 7.94 -19.95 -4.94
N ALA A 73 7.09 -20.93 -4.64
CA ALA A 73 5.86 -20.71 -3.88
C ALA A 73 6.15 -20.15 -2.48
N GLY A 74 7.15 -20.70 -1.78
CA GLY A 74 7.57 -20.22 -0.46
C GLY A 74 8.09 -18.78 -0.50
N LEU A 75 8.91 -18.43 -1.50
CA LEU A 75 9.35 -17.05 -1.71
C LEU A 75 8.19 -16.10 -2.02
N SER A 76 7.24 -16.52 -2.86
CA SER A 76 6.05 -15.72 -3.17
C SER A 76 5.23 -15.43 -1.92
N VAL A 77 5.01 -16.42 -1.05
CA VAL A 77 4.31 -16.21 0.23
C VAL A 77 5.11 -15.29 1.15
N ALA A 78 6.43 -15.48 1.26
CA ALA A 78 7.28 -14.62 2.07
C ALA A 78 7.24 -13.16 1.59
N LYS A 79 7.24 -12.93 0.27
CA LYS A 79 7.13 -11.58 -0.31
C LYS A 79 5.75 -10.96 -0.06
N ILE A 80 4.66 -11.73 -0.14
CA ILE A 80 3.31 -11.22 0.18
C ILE A 80 3.22 -10.79 1.64
N MET A 81 3.77 -11.59 2.56
CA MET A 81 3.84 -11.24 3.98
C MET A 81 4.65 -9.97 4.20
N ASP A 82 5.82 -9.86 3.56
CA ASP A 82 6.65 -8.67 3.66
C ASP A 82 5.94 -7.43 3.09
N ASN A 83 5.27 -7.56 1.94
CA ASN A 83 4.57 -6.44 1.31
C ASN A 83 3.42 -5.87 2.15
N MET A 84 2.40 -6.69 2.43
CA MET A 84 1.13 -6.16 2.94
C MET A 84 1.03 -6.23 4.46
N GLU A 85 1.61 -7.24 5.10
CA GLU A 85 1.46 -7.46 6.55
C GLU A 85 2.54 -6.74 7.36
N ILE A 86 3.76 -6.66 6.80
CA ILE A 86 4.94 -6.12 7.50
C ILE A 86 5.26 -4.71 7.00
N GLY A 87 5.83 -4.57 5.80
CA GLY A 87 6.38 -3.33 5.26
C GLY A 87 5.35 -2.22 5.16
N HIS A 88 4.25 -2.45 4.45
CA HIS A 88 3.14 -1.51 4.32
C HIS A 88 2.63 -1.03 5.68
N ASN A 89 2.29 -1.95 6.59
CA ASN A 89 1.73 -1.62 7.90
C ASN A 89 2.72 -0.89 8.81
N ILE A 90 4.01 -1.27 8.80
CA ILE A 90 5.05 -0.57 9.57
C ILE A 90 5.25 0.84 9.02
N LEU A 91 5.31 1.03 7.70
CA LEU A 91 5.47 2.36 7.11
C LEU A 91 4.23 3.26 7.28
N HIS A 92 3.05 2.68 7.48
CA HIS A 92 1.85 3.39 7.96
C HIS A 92 1.88 3.74 9.45
N GLY A 93 2.90 3.31 10.20
CA GLY A 93 3.03 3.60 11.63
C GLY A 93 2.15 2.74 12.54
N GLN A 94 1.58 1.64 12.03
CA GLN A 94 0.70 0.75 12.81
C GLN A 94 1.34 0.26 14.12
N TRP A 95 2.67 0.13 14.15
CA TRP A 95 3.44 -0.44 15.25
C TRP A 95 4.24 0.60 16.07
N ASP A 96 4.17 1.88 15.73
CA ASP A 96 5.00 2.94 16.34
C ASP A 96 4.74 3.11 17.84
N TRP A 97 3.53 2.75 18.31
CA TRP A 97 3.17 2.73 19.73
C TRP A 97 4.07 1.81 20.57
N MET A 98 4.68 0.78 19.96
CA MET A 98 5.61 -0.12 20.63
C MET A 98 6.92 0.58 21.02
N ARG A 99 7.25 1.73 20.39
CA ARG A 99 8.52 2.44 20.55
C ARG A 99 9.75 1.54 20.36
N ASP A 100 9.63 0.52 19.52
CA ASP A 100 10.69 -0.42 19.19
C ASP A 100 11.43 0.09 17.94
N PRO A 101 12.68 0.54 18.04
CA PRO A 101 13.39 1.13 16.89
C PRO A 101 13.66 0.13 15.76
N LYS A 102 13.43 -1.17 15.97
CA LYS A 102 13.53 -2.18 14.91
C LYS A 102 12.22 -2.39 14.15
N ILE A 103 11.10 -1.87 14.65
CA ILE A 103 9.75 -2.01 14.08
C ILE A 103 9.07 -0.65 14.22
N HIS A 104 9.52 0.32 13.42
CA HIS A 104 9.03 1.70 13.48
C HIS A 104 9.06 2.35 12.10
N SER A 105 8.05 3.14 11.76
CA SER A 105 7.88 3.79 10.45
C SER A 105 9.05 4.69 10.02
N THR A 106 9.81 5.20 10.98
CA THR A 106 10.94 6.11 10.76
C THR A 106 12.27 5.39 10.55
N THR A 107 12.38 4.11 10.90
CA THR A 107 13.64 3.34 10.82
C THR A 107 13.51 2.09 9.96
N TRP A 108 12.30 1.66 9.65
CA TRP A 108 12.07 0.48 8.83
C TRP A 108 12.33 0.79 7.36
N GLU A 109 13.20 -0.01 6.75
CA GLU A 109 13.35 -0.07 5.30
C GLU A 109 12.64 -1.33 4.80
N TRP A 110 11.64 -1.10 3.96
CA TRP A 110 10.87 -2.16 3.31
C TRP A 110 11.62 -2.64 2.07
N ASP A 111 11.67 -3.96 1.85
CA ASP A 111 12.16 -4.56 0.60
C ASP A 111 11.18 -4.27 -0.55
N HIS A 112 11.19 -3.02 -1.00
CA HIS A 112 10.37 -2.47 -2.08
C HIS A 112 11.26 -1.66 -3.02
N VAL A 113 10.79 -1.45 -4.25
CA VAL A 113 11.56 -0.76 -5.31
C VAL A 113 11.77 0.73 -4.97
N SER A 114 10.85 1.32 -4.22
CA SER A 114 10.92 2.71 -3.73
C SER A 114 11.52 2.78 -2.32
N PRO A 115 12.41 3.75 -2.03
CA PRO A 115 12.84 4.06 -0.67
C PRO A 115 11.66 4.39 0.25
N SER A 116 11.77 4.04 1.55
CA SER A 116 10.71 4.22 2.53
C SER A 116 10.19 5.67 2.61
N ASP A 117 11.09 6.66 2.58
CA ASP A 117 10.73 8.08 2.62
C ASP A 117 9.94 8.54 1.40
N GLN A 118 10.30 8.03 0.22
CA GLN A 118 9.61 8.36 -1.02
C GLN A 118 8.20 7.76 -1.04
N TRP A 119 8.10 6.49 -0.62
CA TRP A 119 6.82 5.81 -0.47
C TRP A 119 5.91 6.51 0.56
N LYS A 120 6.45 6.93 1.72
CA LYS A 120 5.66 7.68 2.71
C LYS A 120 5.15 9.01 2.15
N HIS A 121 5.94 9.71 1.33
CA HIS A 121 5.48 10.93 0.70
C HIS A 121 4.38 10.66 -0.36
N SER A 122 4.62 9.75 -1.31
CA SER A 122 3.66 9.50 -2.38
C SER A 122 2.38 8.80 -1.89
N HIS A 123 2.51 7.88 -0.96
CA HIS A 123 1.41 7.06 -0.47
C HIS A 123 0.74 7.68 0.78
N ASN A 124 1.47 7.97 1.85
CA ASN A 124 0.83 8.44 3.09
C ASN A 124 0.43 9.91 3.00
N GLU A 125 1.32 10.76 2.49
CA GLU A 125 1.02 12.18 2.37
C GLU A 125 0.12 12.45 1.15
N LEU A 126 0.55 12.13 -0.07
CA LEU A 126 -0.25 12.50 -1.25
C LEU A 126 -1.53 11.66 -1.35
N HIS A 127 -1.43 10.33 -1.32
CA HIS A 127 -2.58 9.46 -1.57
C HIS A 127 -3.55 9.36 -0.38
N HIS A 128 -3.09 9.19 0.87
CA HIS A 128 -3.99 9.05 2.03
C HIS A 128 -4.47 10.38 2.64
N THR A 129 -3.72 11.48 2.49
CA THR A 129 -4.20 12.80 2.98
C THR A 129 -5.11 13.49 1.96
N TYR A 130 -4.81 13.34 0.68
CA TYR A 130 -5.57 13.95 -0.41
C TYR A 130 -6.31 12.93 -1.27
N THR A 131 -6.75 11.83 -0.65
CA THR A 131 -7.49 10.77 -1.34
C THR A 131 -8.64 11.36 -2.13
N ASN A 132 -8.75 10.98 -3.40
CA ASN A 132 -9.79 11.45 -4.29
C ASN A 132 -9.80 12.97 -4.57
N VAL A 133 -8.72 13.69 -4.29
CA VAL A 133 -8.60 15.11 -4.65
C VAL A 133 -7.90 15.24 -6.00
N ILE A 134 -8.66 15.67 -7.01
CA ILE A 134 -8.19 15.86 -8.39
C ILE A 134 -6.95 16.76 -8.42
N GLY A 135 -5.88 16.29 -9.08
CA GLY A 135 -4.62 17.01 -9.23
C GLY A 135 -3.69 16.94 -8.01
N LYS A 136 -4.09 16.23 -6.95
CA LYS A 136 -3.26 15.89 -5.80
C LYS A 136 -3.01 14.38 -5.74
N ASP A 137 -4.09 13.62 -5.65
CA ASP A 137 -4.06 12.17 -5.77
C ASP A 137 -4.22 11.79 -7.24
N ASN A 138 -3.16 11.23 -7.82
CA ASN A 138 -3.19 10.84 -9.22
C ASN A 138 -3.78 9.42 -9.40
N ASP A 139 -4.20 8.73 -8.33
CA ASP A 139 -4.87 7.43 -8.44
C ASP A 139 -6.27 7.56 -9.05
N LEU A 140 -6.98 8.67 -8.82
CA LEU A 140 -8.20 9.01 -9.57
C LEU A 140 -7.96 9.25 -11.07
N GLY A 141 -6.71 9.29 -11.50
CA GLY A 141 -6.31 9.53 -12.86
C GLY A 141 -5.26 8.54 -13.36
N TYR A 142 -5.25 7.29 -12.86
CA TYR A 142 -4.39 6.22 -13.39
C TYR A 142 -4.43 6.30 -14.92
N GLY A 143 -3.42 6.90 -15.55
CA GLY A 143 -3.53 7.33 -16.97
C GLY A 143 -3.65 6.16 -17.96
N ILE A 144 -3.53 4.94 -17.44
CA ILE A 144 -3.68 3.67 -18.13
C ILE A 144 -5.12 3.12 -18.08
N MET A 145 -5.97 3.60 -17.16
CA MET A 145 -7.34 3.13 -16.95
C MET A 145 -8.31 4.29 -16.69
N ARG A 146 -9.49 4.21 -17.29
CA ARG A 146 -10.63 5.04 -16.93
C ARG A 146 -11.31 4.47 -15.69
N VAL A 147 -11.34 5.24 -14.62
CA VAL A 147 -11.87 4.88 -13.29
C VAL A 147 -13.05 5.75 -12.86
N ASP A 148 -13.31 6.84 -13.56
CA ASP A 148 -14.37 7.81 -13.24
C ASP A 148 -15.29 8.07 -14.45
N GLU A 149 -16.54 8.46 -14.21
CA GLU A 149 -17.52 8.70 -15.27
C GLU A 149 -17.30 10.01 -16.03
N ASP A 150 -16.75 11.04 -15.38
CA ASP A 150 -16.45 12.34 -15.97
C ASP A 150 -15.18 12.30 -16.84
N GLN A 151 -14.38 11.23 -16.74
CA GLN A 151 -13.24 11.00 -17.63
C GLN A 151 -13.70 10.72 -19.07
N LYS A 152 -13.18 11.51 -20.02
CA LYS A 152 -13.48 11.31 -21.45
C LYS A 152 -13.06 9.91 -21.90
N TRP A 153 -14.00 9.21 -22.54
CA TRP A 153 -13.72 7.87 -23.06
C TRP A 153 -12.80 7.91 -24.29
N HIS A 154 -11.94 6.89 -24.43
CA HIS A 154 -11.04 6.68 -25.57
C HIS A 154 -10.96 5.18 -25.90
N PRO A 155 -10.84 4.77 -27.19
CA PRO A 155 -10.76 3.34 -27.57
C PRO A 155 -9.64 2.54 -26.90
N PHE A 156 -8.56 3.21 -26.46
CA PHE A 156 -7.49 2.62 -25.66
C PHE A 156 -8.01 1.90 -24.40
N HIS A 157 -9.12 2.38 -23.83
CA HIS A 157 -9.73 1.81 -22.63
C HIS A 157 -10.34 0.41 -22.84
N LEU A 158 -10.55 -0.03 -24.08
CA LEU A 158 -10.95 -1.42 -24.37
C LEU A 158 -9.89 -2.43 -23.92
N GLY A 159 -8.62 -2.02 -23.88
CA GLY A 159 -7.50 -2.83 -23.39
C GLY A 159 -7.33 -2.83 -21.88
N GLN A 160 -8.17 -2.11 -21.11
CA GLN A 160 -8.01 -1.99 -19.65
C GLN A 160 -7.82 -3.31 -18.90
N PRO A 161 -8.55 -4.42 -19.20
CA PRO A 161 -8.29 -5.69 -18.55
C PRO A 161 -6.85 -6.19 -18.74
N LEU A 162 -6.30 -6.02 -19.95
CA LEU A 162 -4.92 -6.37 -20.27
C LEU A 162 -3.93 -5.42 -19.59
N TRP A 163 -4.17 -4.11 -19.63
CA TRP A 163 -3.33 -3.12 -18.97
C TRP A 163 -3.29 -3.32 -17.46
N ASN A 164 -4.43 -3.66 -16.85
CA ASN A 164 -4.52 -3.98 -15.44
C ASN A 164 -3.74 -5.25 -15.09
N PHE A 165 -3.82 -6.29 -15.92
CA PHE A 165 -3.02 -7.51 -15.72
C PHE A 165 -1.52 -7.23 -15.79
N ILE A 166 -1.08 -6.47 -16.79
CA ILE A 166 0.33 -6.06 -16.92
C ILE A 166 0.74 -5.22 -15.71
N ASN A 167 -0.09 -4.24 -15.31
CA ASN A 167 0.17 -3.43 -14.12
C ASN A 167 0.29 -4.29 -12.86
N ALA A 168 -0.58 -5.29 -12.68
CA ALA A 168 -0.53 -6.21 -11.55
C ALA A 168 0.79 -7.02 -11.50
N CYS A 169 1.28 -7.49 -12.66
CA CYS A 169 2.55 -8.20 -12.74
C CYS A 169 3.77 -7.31 -12.41
N PHE A 170 3.67 -6.00 -12.65
CA PHE A 170 4.78 -5.05 -12.49
C PHE A 170 4.50 -3.97 -11.44
N PHE A 171 3.58 -4.23 -10.51
CA PHE A 171 2.96 -3.20 -9.67
C PHE A 171 3.98 -2.38 -8.87
N GLU A 172 4.93 -3.05 -8.20
CA GLU A 172 5.98 -2.38 -7.40
C GLU A 172 6.86 -1.44 -8.25
N TYR A 173 7.12 -1.79 -9.50
CA TYR A 173 7.86 -0.94 -10.44
C TYR A 173 7.00 0.21 -10.98
N GLY A 174 5.69 -0.02 -11.13
CA GLY A 174 4.71 1.02 -11.44
C GLY A 174 4.69 2.10 -10.36
N ILE A 175 4.67 1.70 -9.08
CA ILE A 175 4.77 2.61 -7.93
C ILE A 175 6.10 3.37 -7.95
N ALA A 176 7.23 2.71 -8.17
CA ALA A 176 8.51 3.42 -8.23
C ALA A 176 8.59 4.44 -9.38
N ALA A 177 8.04 4.11 -10.55
CA ALA A 177 7.97 5.06 -11.67
C ALA A 177 7.06 6.26 -11.37
N TYR A 178 5.98 6.01 -10.62
CA TYR A 178 5.05 7.03 -10.12
C TYR A 178 5.72 7.97 -9.13
N ASP A 179 6.39 7.40 -8.13
CA ASP A 179 7.11 8.11 -7.08
C ASP A 179 8.18 9.06 -7.64
N LEU A 180 8.82 8.67 -8.75
CA LEU A 180 9.81 9.48 -9.45
C LEU A 180 9.21 10.61 -10.31
N GLU A 181 7.89 10.74 -10.36
CA GLU A 181 7.13 11.62 -11.26
C GLU A 181 7.67 11.58 -12.71
N LEU A 182 8.06 10.41 -13.21
CA LEU A 182 8.81 10.28 -14.47
C LEU A 182 8.08 10.97 -15.64
N GLY A 183 6.75 10.95 -15.66
CA GLY A 183 5.93 11.67 -16.64
C GLY A 183 6.19 13.19 -16.67
N LYS A 184 6.24 13.84 -15.50
CA LYS A 184 6.50 15.29 -15.38
C LYS A 184 7.98 15.61 -15.64
N ASN A 185 8.88 14.79 -15.12
CA ASN A 185 10.33 15.01 -15.19
C ASN A 185 10.92 14.73 -16.58
N LEU A 186 10.39 13.74 -17.32
CA LEU A 186 10.80 13.46 -18.71
C LEU A 186 10.21 14.49 -19.69
N HIS A 187 9.00 15.02 -19.44
CA HIS A 187 8.43 16.09 -20.27
C HIS A 187 9.23 17.41 -20.18
N LYS A 188 9.73 17.75 -18.99
CA LYS A 188 10.61 18.92 -18.80
C LYS A 188 11.92 18.79 -19.60
N ARG A 189 12.43 17.57 -19.79
CA ARG A 189 13.68 17.32 -20.53
C ARG A 189 13.55 17.51 -22.05
N ARG A 190 12.34 17.40 -22.62
CA ARG A 190 12.06 17.63 -24.05
C ARG A 190 11.74 19.09 -24.41
N ARG A 191 11.65 19.99 -23.43
CA ARG A 191 11.57 21.44 -23.63
C ARG A 191 12.94 22.09 -23.33
N LYS A 192 13.87 21.94 -24.25
CA LYS A 192 15.03 22.82 -24.42
C LYS A 192 15.13 23.18 -25.89
#